data_AF-A0AAW2U3D7-F1
#
_entry.id   AF-A0AAW2U3D7-F1
#
_cell.length_a   1.000
_cell.length_b   1.000
_cell.length_c   1.000
_cell.angle_alpha   90.00
_cell.angle_beta   90.00
_cell.angle_gamma   90.00
#
_symmetry.space_group_name_H-M   'P 1'
#
loop_
_entity.id
_entity.type
_entity.pdbx_description
1 polymer ?
#
loop_
_entity_poly.entity_id
_entity_poly.type
_entity_poly.pdbx_seq_one_letter_code
_entity_poly.pdbx_strand_id
1 'polypeptide(L)'
;MWAVLTVVVVFEFTVGGTLSKCLNRGSATLLAGALGVGAEHIARLCGEKGEPVVLGLFVFILAATSTFMRFFPNVKKRYEYGMLIFILTFTLVAVSGARVTHILQMAHQRLSTILIGGATCIAISIFICPVWAGQDLHNLVAANIENLAVFFQGFGVEFCSCPGEECSTVSSKDDKDCRSYLQSYKKILNSKANEESLVASEFQPTITKMSTESGKALQELASAVKNMTFPLSTVEIHIRNSKDAASDLRSILENPSFPSKNMDLQEIMPVLVVAYVLTDIINCVEKLSVHVHELGKKAGFRYIKVTN
;
A
#
# COMPACT_ATOMS: atom_id res chain seq x y z
N MET A 1 -9.45 -14.62 -33.17
CA MET A 1 -9.74 -15.42 -31.95
C MET A 1 -8.71 -15.23 -30.85
N TRP A 2 -7.43 -15.64 -31.01
CA TRP A 2 -6.43 -15.57 -29.93
C TRP A 2 -6.18 -14.18 -29.33
N ALA A 3 -6.13 -13.13 -30.17
CA ALA A 3 -6.00 -11.74 -29.70
C ALA A 3 -7.22 -11.26 -28.88
N VAL A 4 -8.43 -11.74 -29.20
CA VAL A 4 -9.65 -11.38 -28.45
C VAL A 4 -9.62 -12.07 -27.07
N LEU A 5 -9.24 -13.35 -27.03
CA LEU A 5 -9.05 -14.07 -25.77
C LEU A 5 -7.93 -13.47 -24.91
N THR A 6 -6.87 -12.91 -25.52
CA THR A 6 -5.82 -12.22 -24.75
C THR A 6 -6.34 -10.94 -24.11
N VAL A 7 -7.14 -10.16 -24.84
CA VAL A 7 -7.73 -8.92 -24.33
C VAL A 7 -8.65 -9.26 -23.15
N VAL A 8 -9.62 -10.15 -23.34
CA VAL A 8 -10.60 -10.51 -22.29
C VAL A 8 -9.93 -11.05 -21.02
N VAL A 9 -8.86 -11.84 -21.15
CA VAL A 9 -8.23 -12.48 -19.99
C VAL A 9 -7.23 -11.56 -19.27
N VAL A 10 -6.61 -10.62 -19.99
CA VAL A 10 -5.58 -9.73 -19.43
C VAL A 10 -6.17 -8.40 -18.95
N PHE A 11 -7.32 -8.01 -19.49
CA PHE A 11 -8.01 -6.78 -19.08
C PHE A 11 -8.39 -6.84 -17.60
N GLU A 12 -7.87 -5.88 -16.84
CA GLU A 12 -8.32 -5.55 -15.50
C GLU A 12 -8.78 -4.10 -15.45
N PHE A 13 -9.57 -3.80 -14.42
CA PHE A 13 -10.07 -2.45 -14.15
C PHE A 13 -8.94 -1.44 -13.88
N THR A 14 -7.75 -1.90 -13.47
CA THR A 14 -6.58 -1.04 -13.22
C THR A 14 -5.52 -1.19 -14.32
N VAL A 15 -4.87 -0.08 -14.67
CA VAL A 15 -3.75 -0.06 -15.63
C VAL A 15 -2.58 -0.90 -15.12
N GLY A 16 -2.27 -0.80 -13.82
CA GLY A 16 -1.19 -1.58 -13.19
C GLY A 16 -1.46 -3.08 -13.16
N GLY A 17 -2.70 -3.50 -12.86
CA GLY A 17 -3.11 -4.91 -12.91
C GLY A 17 -3.03 -5.48 -14.32
N THR A 18 -3.55 -4.74 -15.31
CA THR A 18 -3.48 -5.10 -16.73
C THR A 18 -2.03 -5.20 -17.22
N LEU A 19 -1.18 -4.21 -16.89
CA LEU A 19 0.23 -4.20 -17.27
C LEU A 19 1.01 -5.38 -16.63
N SER A 20 0.78 -5.64 -15.35
CA SER A 20 1.39 -6.76 -14.63
C SER A 20 1.00 -8.10 -15.25
N LYS A 21 -0.28 -8.31 -15.56
CA LYS A 21 -0.74 -9.53 -16.25
C LYS A 21 -0.21 -9.63 -17.69
N CYS A 22 -0.14 -8.53 -18.43
CA CYS A 22 0.49 -8.46 -19.76
C CYS A 22 1.96 -8.89 -19.70
N LEU A 23 2.75 -8.30 -18.80
CA LEU A 23 4.17 -8.60 -18.63
C LEU A 23 4.38 -10.05 -18.22
N ASN A 24 3.59 -10.54 -17.26
CA ASN A 24 3.66 -11.93 -16.80
C ASN A 24 3.29 -12.92 -17.92
N ARG A 25 2.31 -12.58 -18.77
CA ARG A 25 1.96 -13.37 -19.95
C ARG A 25 3.07 -13.35 -21.00
N GLY A 26 3.63 -12.18 -21.29
CA GLY A 26 4.69 -11.98 -22.26
C GLY A 26 5.95 -12.75 -21.87
N SER A 27 6.41 -12.60 -20.62
CA SER A 27 7.57 -13.32 -20.09
C SER A 27 7.35 -14.83 -20.09
N ALA A 28 6.18 -15.31 -19.62
CA ALA A 28 5.84 -16.72 -19.64
C ALA A 28 5.84 -17.31 -21.05
N THR A 29 5.28 -16.59 -22.03
CA THR A 29 5.22 -17.05 -23.43
C THR A 29 6.60 -17.08 -24.07
N LEU A 30 7.43 -16.06 -23.82
CA LEU A 30 8.82 -16.00 -24.31
C LEU A 30 9.66 -17.14 -23.73
N LEU A 31 9.60 -17.32 -22.41
CA LEU A 31 10.36 -18.36 -21.71
C LEU A 31 9.92 -19.76 -22.17
N ALA A 32 8.61 -19.99 -22.26
CA ALA A 32 8.04 -21.25 -22.73
C ALA A 32 8.40 -21.55 -24.18
N GLY A 33 8.37 -20.53 -25.06
CA GLY A 33 8.77 -20.68 -26.46
C GLY A 33 10.24 -21.01 -26.60
N ALA A 34 11.12 -20.27 -25.91
CA ALA A 34 12.56 -20.51 -25.93
C ALA A 34 12.92 -21.91 -25.40
N LEU A 35 12.35 -22.30 -24.26
CA LEU A 35 12.56 -23.64 -23.69
C LEU A 35 11.96 -24.73 -24.57
N GLY A 36 10.81 -24.50 -25.22
CA GLY A 36 10.19 -25.45 -26.13
C GLY A 36 11.07 -25.76 -27.33
N VAL A 37 11.63 -24.72 -27.98
CA VAL A 37 12.58 -24.88 -29.09
C VAL A 37 13.88 -25.55 -28.61
N GLY A 38 14.36 -25.20 -27.42
CA GLY A 38 15.54 -25.83 -26.81
C GLY A 38 15.33 -27.33 -26.54
N ALA A 39 14.19 -27.71 -25.95
CA ALA A 39 13.85 -29.10 -25.68
C ALA A 39 13.73 -29.92 -26.96
N GLU A 40 13.17 -29.35 -28.02
CA GLU A 40 13.07 -29.97 -29.34
C GLU A 40 14.45 -30.15 -29.99
N HIS A 41 15.31 -29.13 -29.92
CA HIS A 41 16.68 -29.24 -30.45
C HIS A 41 17.47 -30.34 -29.75
N ILE A 42 17.36 -30.43 -28.42
CA ILE A 42 17.98 -31.50 -27.63
C ILE A 42 17.39 -32.87 -27.97
N ALA A 43 16.06 -32.97 -28.12
CA ALA A 43 15.40 -34.23 -28.46
C ALA A 43 15.83 -34.78 -29.82
N ARG A 44 16.02 -33.91 -30.83
CA ARG A 44 16.50 -34.30 -32.17
C ARG A 44 17.93 -34.86 -32.15
N LEU A 45 18.79 -34.39 -31.24
CA LEU A 45 20.15 -34.94 -31.09
C LEU A 45 20.15 -36.40 -30.61
N CYS A 46 19.05 -36.88 -30.02
CA CYS A 46 18.91 -38.25 -29.54
C CYS A 46 18.39 -39.25 -30.60
N GLY A 47 18.19 -38.81 -31.85
CA GLY A 47 17.74 -39.64 -32.97
C GLY A 47 16.24 -39.96 -32.97
N GLU A 48 15.72 -40.48 -34.09
CA GLU A 48 14.26 -40.63 -34.34
C GLU A 48 13.50 -41.46 -33.29
N LYS A 49 14.12 -42.51 -32.72
CA LYS A 49 13.50 -43.32 -31.66
C LYS A 49 13.59 -42.65 -30.28
N GLY A 50 14.61 -41.82 -30.05
CA GLY A 50 14.87 -41.16 -28.76
C GLY A 50 14.13 -39.82 -28.61
N GLU A 51 13.86 -39.13 -29.72
CA GLU A 51 13.19 -37.83 -29.76
C GLU A 51 11.86 -37.78 -28.96
N PRO A 52 10.88 -38.67 -29.18
CA PRO A 52 9.60 -38.61 -28.44
C PRO A 52 9.76 -38.92 -26.95
N VAL A 53 10.74 -39.76 -26.58
CA VAL A 53 11.01 -40.13 -25.18
C VAL A 53 11.60 -38.95 -24.41
N VAL A 54 12.60 -38.28 -24.99
CA VAL A 54 13.26 -37.11 -24.39
C VAL A 54 12.29 -35.93 -24.30
N LEU A 55 11.49 -35.70 -25.33
CA LEU A 55 10.50 -34.63 -25.34
C LEU A 55 9.40 -34.87 -24.29
N GLY A 56 8.93 -36.11 -24.15
CA GLY A 56 7.99 -36.51 -23.10
C GLY A 56 8.55 -36.29 -21.69
N LEU A 57 9.84 -36.58 -21.48
CA LEU A 57 10.53 -36.34 -20.20
C LEU A 57 10.57 -34.84 -19.86
N PHE A 58 10.93 -33.98 -20.81
CA PHE A 58 10.95 -32.52 -20.59
C PHE A 58 9.56 -31.96 -20.27
N VAL A 59 8.53 -32.41 -20.99
CA VAL A 59 7.14 -32.06 -20.72
C VAL A 59 6.72 -32.48 -19.32
N PHE A 60 7.05 -33.71 -18.91
CA PHE A 60 6.71 -34.21 -17.59
C PHE A 60 7.39 -33.40 -16.48
N ILE A 61 8.70 -33.17 -16.57
CA ILE A 61 9.46 -32.43 -15.56
C ILE A 61 8.94 -30.99 -15.43
N LEU A 62 8.82 -30.25 -16.53
CA LEU A 62 8.39 -28.85 -16.48
C LEU A 62 6.91 -28.71 -16.05
N ALA A 63 6.05 -29.66 -16.44
CA ALA A 63 4.68 -29.70 -15.96
C ALA A 63 4.59 -29.98 -14.46
N ALA A 64 5.37 -30.94 -13.97
CA ALA A 64 5.44 -31.25 -12.54
C ALA A 64 5.99 -30.07 -11.73
N THR A 65 7.08 -29.45 -12.18
CA THR A 65 7.65 -28.25 -11.53
C THR A 65 6.65 -27.09 -11.51
N SER A 66 5.99 -26.80 -12.63
CA SER A 66 4.99 -25.72 -12.70
C SER A 66 3.77 -25.99 -11.80
N THR A 67 3.33 -27.25 -11.72
CA THR A 67 2.25 -27.67 -10.83
C THR A 67 2.67 -27.56 -9.37
N PHE A 68 3.90 -27.95 -9.03
CA PHE A 68 4.43 -27.85 -7.68
C PHE A 68 4.57 -26.39 -7.22
N MET A 69 5.03 -25.50 -8.10
CA MET A 69 5.14 -24.07 -7.81
C MET A 69 3.80 -23.41 -7.42
N ARG A 70 2.64 -24.00 -7.78
CA ARG A 70 1.32 -23.47 -7.38
C ARG A 70 1.01 -23.67 -5.90
N PHE A 71 1.69 -24.58 -5.21
CA PHE A 71 1.47 -24.80 -3.78
C PHE A 71 2.10 -23.70 -2.91
N PHE A 72 3.03 -22.91 -3.46
CA PHE A 72 3.63 -21.80 -2.73
C PHE A 72 2.72 -20.55 -2.80
N PRO A 73 2.19 -20.05 -1.66
CA PRO A 73 1.21 -18.96 -1.66
C PRO A 73 1.75 -17.65 -2.25
N ASN A 74 3.04 -17.38 -2.06
CA ASN A 74 3.71 -16.20 -2.64
C ASN A 74 3.79 -16.27 -4.17
N VAL A 75 4.05 -17.46 -4.72
CA VAL A 75 4.12 -17.68 -6.18
C VAL A 75 2.72 -17.69 -6.77
N LYS A 76 1.75 -18.32 -6.07
CA LYS A 76 0.35 -18.37 -6.49
C LYS A 76 -0.25 -16.97 -6.66
N LYS A 77 -0.11 -16.10 -5.65
CA LYS A 77 -0.68 -14.73 -5.68
C LYS A 77 -0.14 -13.88 -6.83
N ARG A 78 1.11 -14.09 -7.26
CA ARG A 78 1.82 -13.25 -8.23
C ARG A 78 1.87 -13.85 -9.63
N TYR A 79 2.00 -15.17 -9.75
CA TYR A 79 2.39 -15.86 -10.98
C TYR A 79 1.47 -17.00 -11.42
N GLU A 80 0.38 -17.31 -10.71
CA GLU A 80 -0.53 -18.42 -11.05
C GLU A 80 -1.00 -18.35 -12.52
N TYR A 81 -1.35 -17.16 -12.99
CA TYR A 81 -1.71 -16.90 -14.37
C TYR A 81 -0.55 -17.15 -15.36
N GLY A 82 0.64 -16.60 -15.07
CA GLY A 82 1.84 -16.78 -15.90
C GLY A 82 2.25 -18.25 -16.01
N MET A 83 2.16 -19.03 -14.92
CA MET A 83 2.49 -20.45 -14.92
C MET A 83 1.52 -21.30 -15.77
N LEU A 84 0.22 -20.98 -15.77
CA LEU A 84 -0.76 -21.61 -16.67
C LEU A 84 -0.43 -21.35 -18.15
N ILE A 85 -0.08 -20.12 -18.50
CA ILE A 85 0.30 -19.77 -19.86
C ILE A 85 1.64 -20.40 -20.25
N PHE A 86 2.59 -20.45 -19.32
CA PHE A 86 3.89 -21.10 -19.52
C PHE A 86 3.73 -22.57 -19.87
N ILE A 87 3.03 -23.36 -19.03
CA ILE A 87 2.87 -24.80 -19.26
C ILE A 87 2.09 -25.10 -20.54
N LEU A 88 1.03 -24.34 -20.85
CA LEU A 88 0.26 -24.50 -22.09
C LEU A 88 1.10 -24.16 -23.33
N THR A 89 1.92 -23.11 -23.26
CA THR A 89 2.76 -22.69 -24.39
C THR A 89 3.92 -23.65 -24.60
N PHE A 90 4.59 -24.08 -23.52
CA PHE A 90 5.71 -25.00 -23.60
C PHE A 90 5.28 -26.36 -24.17
N THR A 91 4.19 -26.93 -23.65
CA THR A 91 3.67 -28.21 -24.14
C THR A 91 3.22 -28.11 -25.59
N LEU A 92 2.57 -27.02 -25.99
CA LEU A 92 2.17 -26.80 -27.38
C LEU A 92 3.38 -26.66 -28.32
N VAL A 93 4.42 -25.92 -27.93
CA VAL A 93 5.63 -25.76 -28.75
C VAL A 93 6.40 -27.08 -28.83
N ALA A 94 6.65 -27.74 -27.70
CA ALA A 94 7.36 -29.01 -27.65
C ALA A 94 6.66 -30.10 -28.48
N VAL A 95 5.33 -30.28 -28.30
CA VAL A 95 4.56 -31.32 -29.00
C VAL A 95 4.34 -30.99 -30.48
N SER A 96 4.15 -29.71 -30.84
CA SER A 96 3.91 -29.31 -32.22
C SER A 96 5.19 -29.25 -33.07
N GLY A 97 6.36 -29.02 -32.44
CA GLY A 97 7.66 -29.08 -33.11
C GLY A 97 8.03 -30.48 -33.59
N ALA A 98 7.59 -31.50 -32.86
CA ALA A 98 7.69 -32.90 -33.27
C ALA A 98 6.86 -33.26 -34.54
N ARG A 99 6.01 -32.35 -35.06
CA ARG A 99 5.14 -32.63 -36.22
C ARG A 99 5.21 -31.64 -37.39
N VAL A 100 5.86 -30.46 -37.29
CA VAL A 100 5.81 -29.43 -38.36
C VAL A 100 7.08 -28.58 -38.44
N THR A 101 7.60 -28.35 -39.66
CA THR A 101 8.79 -27.54 -40.00
C THR A 101 8.64 -26.01 -39.87
N HIS A 102 7.49 -25.47 -39.43
CA HIS A 102 7.18 -24.02 -39.39
C HIS A 102 7.02 -23.44 -37.97
N ILE A 103 7.86 -23.89 -37.02
CA ILE A 103 7.74 -23.56 -35.58
C ILE A 103 7.97 -22.06 -35.31
N LEU A 104 8.95 -21.47 -35.99
CA LEU A 104 9.33 -20.06 -35.81
C LEU A 104 8.22 -19.11 -36.30
N GLN A 105 7.50 -19.48 -37.35
CA GLN A 105 6.38 -18.69 -37.88
C GLN A 105 5.14 -18.76 -36.95
N MET A 106 4.84 -19.94 -36.40
CA MET A 106 3.76 -20.10 -35.42
C MET A 106 4.05 -19.35 -34.10
N ALA A 107 5.31 -19.38 -33.63
CA ALA A 107 5.73 -18.66 -32.42
C ALA A 107 5.67 -17.14 -32.61
N HIS A 108 6.18 -16.62 -33.72
CA HIS A 108 6.14 -15.19 -34.05
C HIS A 108 4.70 -14.67 -34.12
N GLN A 109 3.79 -15.43 -34.74
CA GLN A 109 2.39 -15.03 -34.86
C GLN A 109 1.68 -14.97 -33.51
N ARG A 110 2.00 -15.87 -32.57
CA ARG A 110 1.49 -15.80 -31.19
C ARG A 110 2.08 -14.64 -30.40
N LEU A 111 3.38 -14.37 -30.55
CA LEU A 111 4.03 -13.25 -29.87
C LEU A 111 3.46 -11.90 -30.34
N SER A 112 3.32 -11.74 -31.66
CA SER A 112 2.78 -10.52 -32.28
C SER A 112 1.32 -10.27 -31.88
N THR A 113 0.48 -11.31 -31.85
CA THR A 113 -0.91 -11.15 -31.39
C THR A 113 -1.03 -10.83 -29.90
N ILE A 114 -0.12 -11.33 -29.05
CA ILE A 114 -0.05 -10.95 -27.63
C ILE A 114 0.40 -9.50 -27.47
N LEU A 115 1.41 -9.05 -28.24
CA LEU A 115 1.89 -7.67 -28.24
C LEU A 115 0.81 -6.69 -28.68
N ILE A 116 0.10 -6.99 -29.79
CA ILE A 116 -0.99 -6.17 -30.30
C ILE A 116 -2.16 -6.14 -29.30
N GLY A 117 -2.55 -7.29 -28.74
CA GLY A 117 -3.60 -7.37 -27.73
C GLY A 117 -3.24 -6.58 -26.46
N GLY A 118 -2.00 -6.71 -25.98
CA GLY A 118 -1.50 -5.97 -24.82
C GLY A 118 -1.43 -4.47 -25.05
N ALA A 119 -0.89 -4.03 -26.20
CA ALA A 119 -0.86 -2.63 -26.59
C ALA A 119 -2.27 -2.03 -26.71
N THR A 120 -3.21 -2.78 -27.27
CA THR A 120 -4.62 -2.36 -27.39
C THR A 120 -5.29 -2.25 -26.02
N CYS A 121 -5.07 -3.20 -25.11
CA CYS A 121 -5.56 -3.09 -23.73
C CYS A 121 -5.01 -1.86 -23.02
N ILE A 122 -3.69 -1.62 -23.12
CA ILE A 122 -3.04 -0.45 -22.50
C ILE A 122 -3.61 0.84 -23.08
N ALA A 123 -3.76 0.94 -24.39
CA ALA A 123 -4.38 2.10 -25.03
C ALA A 123 -5.83 2.30 -24.54
N ILE A 124 -6.65 1.25 -24.51
CA ILE A 124 -8.02 1.31 -23.99
C ILE A 124 -8.02 1.79 -22.53
N SER A 125 -7.17 1.23 -21.67
CA SER A 125 -7.10 1.65 -20.26
C SER A 125 -6.59 3.08 -20.08
N ILE A 126 -5.74 3.59 -20.97
CA ILE A 126 -5.26 4.99 -20.92
C ILE A 126 -6.33 5.96 -21.43
N PHE A 127 -7.03 5.63 -22.52
CA PHE A 127 -7.96 6.54 -23.18
C PHE A 127 -9.39 6.50 -22.60
N ILE A 128 -9.83 5.35 -22.09
CA ILE A 128 -11.19 5.16 -21.54
C ILE A 128 -11.19 5.18 -20.00
N CYS A 129 -10.07 4.81 -19.34
CA CYS A 129 -10.01 4.64 -17.87
C CYS A 129 -9.17 5.65 -17.05
N PRO A 130 -8.87 6.90 -17.46
CA PRO A 130 -8.28 7.85 -16.50
C PRO A 130 -9.22 8.14 -15.32
N VAL A 131 -10.54 8.00 -15.54
CA VAL A 131 -11.59 8.20 -14.54
C VAL A 131 -11.66 7.10 -13.46
N TRP A 132 -11.36 5.84 -13.81
CA TRP A 132 -11.56 4.69 -12.89
C TRP A 132 -10.44 4.48 -11.89
N ALA A 133 -9.18 4.54 -12.34
CA ALA A 133 -8.02 4.49 -11.42
C ALA A 133 -7.98 5.74 -10.51
N GLY A 134 -8.52 6.87 -10.97
CA GLY A 134 -8.67 8.08 -10.19
C GLY A 134 -9.59 7.88 -8.99
N GLN A 135 -10.75 7.25 -9.16
CA GLN A 135 -11.70 7.04 -8.06
C GLN A 135 -11.16 6.10 -6.98
N ASP A 136 -10.50 5.00 -7.38
CA ASP A 136 -9.90 4.06 -6.42
C ASP A 136 -8.73 4.71 -5.66
N LEU A 137 -7.86 5.46 -6.35
CA LEU A 137 -6.78 6.20 -5.72
C LEU A 137 -7.34 7.26 -4.76
N HIS A 138 -8.38 7.98 -5.17
CA HIS A 138 -9.07 8.99 -4.36
C HIS A 138 -9.64 8.40 -3.08
N ASN A 139 -10.34 7.26 -3.20
CA ASN A 139 -10.88 6.52 -2.05
C ASN A 139 -9.77 6.02 -1.12
N LEU A 140 -8.66 5.51 -1.68
CA LEU A 140 -7.53 5.02 -0.91
C LEU A 140 -6.78 6.14 -0.18
N VAL A 141 -6.59 7.29 -0.83
CA VAL A 141 -5.98 8.48 -0.21
C VAL A 141 -6.86 8.96 0.94
N ALA A 142 -8.17 9.08 0.74
CA ALA A 142 -9.10 9.46 1.81
C ALA A 142 -9.05 8.48 2.98
N ALA A 143 -9.07 7.18 2.71
CA ALA A 143 -8.98 6.14 3.74
C ALA A 143 -7.66 6.18 4.51
N ASN A 144 -6.54 6.47 3.85
CA ASN A 144 -5.25 6.59 4.53
C ASN A 144 -5.19 7.82 5.44
N ILE A 145 -5.75 8.96 5.02
CA ILE A 145 -5.86 10.16 5.86
C ILE A 145 -6.81 9.88 7.05
N GLU A 146 -7.91 9.15 6.83
CA GLU A 146 -8.86 8.73 7.86
C GLU A 146 -8.21 7.79 8.89
N ASN A 147 -7.40 6.83 8.46
CA ASN A 147 -6.64 5.94 9.36
C ASN A 147 -5.64 6.73 10.21
N LEU A 148 -4.95 7.72 9.61
CA LEU A 148 -4.04 8.59 10.35
C LEU A 148 -4.79 9.44 11.39
N ALA A 149 -5.98 9.93 11.04
CA ALA A 149 -6.85 10.64 11.96
C ALA A 149 -7.23 9.80 13.18
N VAL A 150 -7.68 8.56 12.95
CA VAL A 150 -8.02 7.59 14.01
C VAL A 150 -6.81 7.29 14.89
N PHE A 151 -5.64 7.10 14.28
CA PHE A 151 -4.39 6.88 15.02
C PHE A 151 -4.09 8.04 15.97
N PHE A 152 -4.16 9.29 15.53
CA PHE A 152 -3.84 10.45 16.37
C PHE A 152 -4.88 10.71 17.46
N GLN A 153 -6.16 10.46 17.18
CA GLN A 153 -7.20 10.52 18.21
C GLN A 153 -6.99 9.42 19.27
N GLY A 154 -6.66 8.20 18.84
CA GLY A 154 -6.33 7.08 19.73
C GLY A 154 -5.06 7.31 20.55
N PHE A 155 -4.00 7.83 19.92
CA PHE A 155 -2.74 8.17 20.59
C PHE A 155 -2.95 9.13 21.75
N GLY A 156 -3.74 10.20 21.55
CA GLY A 156 -3.99 11.18 22.60
C GLY A 156 -4.72 10.59 23.81
N VAL A 157 -5.69 9.70 23.58
CA VAL A 157 -6.44 9.02 24.66
C VAL A 157 -5.57 8.01 25.38
N GLU A 158 -4.88 7.13 24.64
CA GLU A 158 -4.08 6.05 25.25
C GLU A 158 -2.82 6.58 25.95
N PHE A 159 -2.27 7.72 25.51
CA PHE A 159 -1.22 8.42 26.26
C PHE A 159 -1.71 8.76 27.67
N CYS A 160 -2.92 9.29 27.82
CA CYS A 160 -3.47 9.83 29.07
C CYS A 160 -4.10 8.80 30.03
N SER A 161 -4.59 7.64 29.57
CA SER A 161 -5.30 6.68 30.45
C SER A 161 -4.41 6.08 31.55
N CYS A 162 -4.93 5.67 32.70
CA CYS A 162 -4.15 4.83 33.63
C CYS A 162 -4.04 3.38 33.11
N PRO A 163 -3.08 2.54 33.56
CA PRO A 163 -3.07 1.13 33.22
C PRO A 163 -4.30 0.46 33.84
N GLY A 164 -5.34 0.19 33.05
CA GLY A 164 -6.53 -0.53 33.52
C GLY A 164 -7.87 -0.18 32.87
N GLU A 165 -7.98 0.95 32.16
CA GLU A 165 -9.21 1.29 31.44
C GLU A 165 -9.11 0.87 29.96
N GLU A 166 -9.78 -0.23 29.62
CA GLU A 166 -9.92 -0.70 28.24
C GLU A 166 -10.83 0.25 27.43
N CYS A 167 -10.24 1.09 26.58
CA CYS A 167 -11.02 1.82 25.59
C CYS A 167 -11.46 0.84 24.48
N SER A 168 -12.77 0.72 24.31
CA SER A 168 -13.44 -0.10 23.31
C SER A 168 -13.39 0.58 21.94
N THR A 169 -12.34 0.32 21.16
CA THR A 169 -12.31 0.68 19.73
C THR A 169 -11.88 -0.52 18.88
N VAL A 170 -12.49 -0.59 17.69
CA VAL A 170 -12.54 -1.75 16.79
C VAL A 170 -11.13 -2.21 16.37
N SER A 171 -10.71 -3.36 16.91
CA SER A 171 -9.36 -3.89 16.73
C SER A 171 -9.13 -4.46 15.33
N SER A 172 -8.19 -3.84 14.60
CA SER A 172 -7.47 -4.47 13.50
C SER A 172 -6.17 -5.09 14.01
N LYS A 173 -5.53 -5.96 13.21
CA LYS A 173 -4.32 -6.69 13.62
C LYS A 173 -3.11 -5.77 13.87
N ASP A 174 -3.01 -4.67 13.10
CA ASP A 174 -1.95 -3.66 13.23
C ASP A 174 -2.14 -2.78 14.50
N ASP A 175 -3.38 -2.65 14.97
CA ASP A 175 -3.74 -1.84 16.14
C ASP A 175 -3.21 -2.44 17.46
N LYS A 176 -3.09 -3.78 17.52
CA LYS A 176 -2.50 -4.49 18.68
C LYS A 176 -1.02 -4.22 18.84
N ASP A 177 -0.28 -4.16 17.74
CA ASP A 177 1.16 -3.91 17.77
C ASP A 177 1.42 -2.46 18.20
N CYS A 178 0.69 -1.49 17.62
CA CYS A 178 0.77 -0.09 18.02
C CYS A 178 0.46 0.12 19.52
N ARG A 179 -0.62 -0.49 20.00
CA ARG A 179 -0.99 -0.51 21.42
C ARG A 179 0.14 -1.05 22.29
N SER A 180 0.79 -2.13 21.88
CA SER A 180 1.90 -2.72 22.63
C SER A 180 3.14 -1.81 22.73
N TYR A 181 3.46 -1.06 21.66
CA TYR A 181 4.54 -0.07 21.66
C TYR A 181 4.21 1.12 22.55
N LEU A 182 2.98 1.65 22.47
CA LEU A 182 2.52 2.79 23.25
C LEU A 182 2.49 2.45 24.75
N GLN A 183 2.01 1.24 25.10
CA GLN A 183 2.07 0.73 26.47
C GLN A 183 3.49 0.50 26.97
N SER A 184 4.40 0.01 26.11
CA SER A 184 5.81 -0.15 26.47
C SER A 184 6.48 1.21 26.71
N TYR A 185 6.20 2.19 25.85
CA TYR A 185 6.70 3.55 25.99
C TYR A 185 6.19 4.23 27.26
N LYS A 186 4.90 4.08 27.54
CA LYS A 186 4.26 4.56 28.76
C LYS A 186 4.78 3.87 30.02
N LYS A 187 5.04 2.56 29.96
CA LYS A 187 5.71 1.84 31.05
C LYS A 187 7.12 2.37 31.28
N ILE A 188 7.88 2.66 30.22
CA ILE A 188 9.22 3.26 30.33
C ILE A 188 9.14 4.66 30.96
N LEU A 189 8.16 5.48 30.57
CA LEU A 189 7.90 6.78 31.19
C LEU A 189 7.52 6.66 32.68
N ASN A 190 6.78 5.61 33.07
CA ASN A 190 6.25 5.45 34.43
C ASN A 190 7.11 4.57 35.36
N SER A 191 8.04 3.74 34.86
CA SER A 191 8.67 2.68 35.69
C SER A 191 9.85 3.12 36.56
N LYS A 192 10.29 4.39 36.50
CA LYS A 192 11.40 4.91 37.31
C LYS A 192 11.02 6.00 38.32
N ALA A 193 9.83 6.58 38.22
CA ALA A 193 9.41 7.71 39.04
C ALA A 193 8.50 7.27 40.19
N ASN A 194 9.04 7.00 41.38
CA ASN A 194 8.20 6.82 42.57
C ASN A 194 7.99 8.10 43.41
N GLU A 195 8.51 9.27 42.99
CA GLU A 195 8.10 10.58 43.53
C GLU A 195 8.00 11.71 42.46
N GLU A 196 8.28 11.46 41.18
CA GLU A 196 8.30 12.48 40.09
C GLU A 196 7.11 12.40 39.09
N SER A 197 5.94 12.05 39.62
CA SER A 197 4.63 11.96 38.90
C SER A 197 4.13 13.27 38.26
N LEU A 198 4.76 14.41 38.58
CA LEU A 198 4.27 15.75 38.21
C LEU A 198 4.57 16.16 36.76
N VAL A 199 5.73 15.77 36.22
CA VAL A 199 6.16 16.26 34.89
C VAL A 199 5.45 15.54 33.76
N ALA A 200 5.27 14.21 33.88
CA ALA A 200 4.44 13.48 32.93
C ALA A 200 3.01 14.01 32.96
N SER A 201 2.40 14.19 34.14
CA SER A 201 1.03 14.70 34.28
C SER A 201 0.84 16.14 33.79
N GLU A 202 1.88 16.98 33.86
CA GLU A 202 1.84 18.35 33.33
C GLU A 202 1.87 18.39 31.79
N PHE A 203 2.63 17.49 31.13
CA PHE A 203 2.75 17.45 29.68
C PHE A 203 1.70 16.61 28.96
N GLN A 204 1.18 15.56 29.62
CA GLN A 204 0.13 14.70 29.07
C GLN A 204 -1.05 15.45 28.45
N PRO A 205 -1.72 16.40 29.15
CA PRO A 205 -2.89 17.08 28.60
C PRO A 205 -2.54 17.84 27.32
N THR A 206 -1.37 18.45 27.26
CA THR A 206 -0.93 19.25 26.11
C THR A 206 -0.57 18.36 24.91
N ILE A 207 0.16 17.26 25.14
CA ILE A 207 0.48 16.25 24.10
C ILE A 207 -0.79 15.59 23.56
N THR A 208 -1.74 15.26 24.43
CA THR A 208 -3.05 14.73 24.06
C THR A 208 -3.83 15.74 23.22
N LYS A 209 -3.84 17.02 23.61
CA LYS A 209 -4.50 18.09 22.85
C LYS A 209 -3.87 18.27 21.46
N MET A 210 -2.54 18.30 21.35
CA MET A 210 -1.83 18.36 20.07
C MET A 210 -2.25 17.22 19.13
N SER A 211 -2.23 15.99 19.64
CA SER A 211 -2.57 14.79 18.85
C SER A 211 -4.04 14.73 18.48
N THR A 212 -4.95 14.94 19.44
CA THR A 212 -6.41 14.85 19.20
C THR A 212 -6.90 15.92 18.22
N GLU A 213 -6.44 17.16 18.35
CA GLU A 213 -6.82 18.23 17.42
C GLU A 213 -6.23 18.00 16.02
N SER A 214 -4.98 17.52 15.91
CA SER A 214 -4.41 17.10 14.62
C SER A 214 -5.22 15.96 13.99
N GLY A 215 -5.66 14.99 14.80
CA GLY A 215 -6.50 13.88 14.37
C GLY A 215 -7.87 14.33 13.88
N LYS A 216 -8.52 15.29 14.56
CA LYS A 216 -9.80 15.87 14.10
C LYS A 216 -9.64 16.63 12.77
N ALA A 217 -8.59 17.45 12.64
CA ALA A 217 -8.28 18.13 11.38
C ALA A 217 -8.10 17.14 10.22
N LEU A 218 -7.34 16.06 10.44
CA LEU A 218 -7.15 15.00 9.46
C LEU A 218 -8.45 14.28 9.11
N GLN A 219 -9.32 14.02 10.09
CA GLN A 219 -10.61 13.35 9.85
C GLN A 219 -11.52 14.18 8.93
N GLU A 220 -11.56 15.49 9.16
CA GLU A 220 -12.31 16.41 8.32
C GLU A 220 -11.69 16.56 6.92
N LEU A 221 -10.36 16.61 6.82
CA LEU A 221 -9.67 16.59 5.52
C LEU A 221 -9.95 15.29 4.74
N ALA A 222 -9.91 14.13 5.41
CA ALA A 222 -10.26 12.85 4.81
C ALA A 222 -11.70 12.85 4.28
N SER A 223 -12.64 13.36 5.08
CA SER A 223 -14.05 13.48 4.70
C SER A 223 -14.25 14.43 3.52
N ALA A 224 -13.53 15.56 3.51
CA ALA A 224 -13.55 16.55 2.44
C ALA A 224 -13.03 15.96 1.12
N VAL A 225 -11.89 15.26 1.16
CA VAL A 225 -11.36 14.53 0.02
C VAL A 225 -12.37 13.49 -0.43
N LYS A 226 -12.78 12.55 0.43
CA LYS A 226 -13.73 11.46 0.12
C LYS A 226 -14.99 11.94 -0.62
N ASN A 227 -15.60 13.01 -0.14
CA ASN A 227 -16.85 13.54 -0.69
C ASN A 227 -16.66 14.55 -1.84
N MET A 228 -15.41 14.85 -2.20
CA MET A 228 -15.03 15.88 -3.18
C MET A 228 -15.67 17.23 -2.84
N THR A 229 -15.55 17.60 -1.56
CA THR A 229 -16.08 18.85 -1.01
C THR A 229 -14.96 19.68 -0.42
N PHE A 230 -15.10 21.01 -0.44
CA PHE A 230 -14.13 21.87 0.22
C PHE A 230 -14.05 21.57 1.72
N PRO A 231 -12.83 21.58 2.32
CA PRO A 231 -12.66 21.49 3.76
C PRO A 231 -13.47 22.57 4.48
N LEU A 232 -14.07 22.20 5.62
CA LEU A 232 -14.81 23.12 6.48
C LEU A 232 -13.84 24.05 7.23
N SER A 233 -14.34 25.19 7.70
CA SER A 233 -13.55 26.13 8.52
C SER A 233 -13.12 25.54 9.87
N THR A 234 -13.78 24.46 10.31
CA THR A 234 -13.42 23.67 11.50
C THR A 234 -12.03 23.05 11.39
N VAL A 235 -11.55 22.72 10.18
CA VAL A 235 -10.18 22.24 9.96
C VAL A 235 -9.15 23.26 10.43
N GLU A 236 -9.35 24.54 10.09
CA GLU A 236 -8.45 25.63 10.50
C GLU A 236 -8.50 25.87 12.02
N ILE A 237 -9.67 25.67 12.63
CA ILE A 237 -9.83 25.75 14.09
C ILE A 237 -9.03 24.64 14.77
N HIS A 238 -9.15 23.39 14.31
CA HIS A 238 -8.39 22.26 14.86
C HIS A 238 -6.87 22.42 14.67
N ILE A 239 -6.44 22.89 13.50
CA ILE A 239 -5.01 23.20 13.27
C ILE A 239 -4.53 24.29 14.22
N ARG A 240 -5.30 25.38 14.40
CA ARG A 240 -4.95 26.46 15.35
C ARG A 240 -4.86 25.94 16.79
N ASN A 241 -5.86 25.19 17.25
CA ASN A 241 -5.86 24.60 18.59
C ASN A 241 -4.65 23.69 18.84
N SER A 242 -4.22 22.93 17.81
CA SER A 242 -3.04 22.08 17.90
C SER A 242 -1.73 22.88 18.00
N LYS A 243 -1.63 24.02 17.26
CA LYS A 243 -0.49 24.94 17.34
C LYS A 243 -0.43 25.70 18.66
N ASP A 244 -1.57 26.11 19.18
CA ASP A 244 -1.66 26.76 20.49
C ASP A 244 -1.17 25.79 21.57
N ALA A 245 -1.62 24.53 21.53
CA ALA A 245 -1.12 23.49 22.43
C ALA A 245 0.39 23.24 22.28
N ALA A 246 0.93 23.24 21.05
CA ALA A 246 2.38 23.13 20.83
C ALA A 246 3.16 24.31 21.44
N SER A 247 2.59 25.51 21.37
CA SER A 247 3.17 26.73 21.94
C SER A 247 3.12 26.71 23.46
N ASP A 248 2.00 26.24 24.04
CA ASP A 248 1.86 26.00 25.48
C ASP A 248 2.92 25.00 25.96
N LEU A 249 3.09 23.87 25.26
CA LEU A 249 4.09 22.86 25.57
C LEU A 249 5.52 23.43 25.57
N ARG A 250 5.82 24.25 24.55
CA ARG A 250 7.10 24.93 24.44
C ARG A 250 7.32 25.90 25.60
N SER A 251 6.30 26.65 26.01
CA SER A 251 6.40 27.57 27.15
C SER A 251 6.67 26.84 28.47
N ILE A 252 6.09 25.66 28.66
CA ILE A 252 6.35 24.80 29.83
C ILE A 252 7.80 24.30 29.81
N LEU A 253 8.30 23.88 28.64
CA LEU A 253 9.69 23.42 28.46
C LEU A 253 10.73 24.53 28.66
N GLU A 254 10.39 25.78 28.29
CA GLU A 254 11.28 26.95 28.43
C GLU A 254 11.17 27.62 29.83
N ASN A 255 10.28 27.15 30.71
CA ASN A 255 10.06 27.74 32.03
C ASN A 255 11.28 27.50 32.94
N PRO A 256 11.92 28.54 33.50
CA PRO A 256 13.10 28.39 34.37
C PRO A 256 12.82 27.69 35.70
N SER A 257 11.54 27.59 36.10
CA SER A 257 11.09 26.83 37.27
C SER A 257 10.84 25.34 36.96
N PHE A 258 10.92 24.95 35.68
CA PHE A 258 10.81 23.56 35.27
C PHE A 258 11.96 22.76 35.91
N PRO A 259 11.72 21.55 36.46
CA PRO A 259 12.72 20.77 37.19
C PRO A 259 13.79 20.16 36.27
N SER A 260 14.33 20.92 35.30
CA SER A 260 15.46 20.50 34.47
C SER A 260 16.75 20.29 35.28
N LYS A 261 16.81 20.80 36.52
CA LYS A 261 18.01 20.79 37.35
C LYS A 261 18.20 19.50 38.16
N ASN A 262 17.14 18.72 38.34
CA ASN A 262 17.13 17.49 39.14
C ASN A 262 16.67 16.24 38.37
N MET A 263 16.15 16.39 37.15
CA MET A 263 15.72 15.27 36.31
C MET A 263 16.85 14.66 35.50
N ASP A 264 16.93 13.33 35.50
CA ASP A 264 17.81 12.59 34.61
C ASP A 264 17.43 12.88 33.15
N LEU A 265 18.42 13.28 32.32
CA LEU A 265 18.29 13.50 30.87
C LEU A 265 17.59 12.33 30.15
N GLN A 266 17.67 11.13 30.71
CA GLN A 266 17.06 9.91 30.20
C GLN A 266 15.51 9.90 30.31
N GLU A 267 14.93 10.69 31.22
CA GLU A 267 13.48 10.74 31.47
C GLU A 267 12.78 11.86 30.68
N ILE A 268 13.48 12.97 30.41
CA ILE A 268 12.97 14.10 29.61
C ILE A 268 13.05 13.81 28.10
N MET A 269 14.08 13.08 27.66
CA MET A 269 14.33 12.83 26.23
C MET A 269 13.14 12.18 25.48
N PRO A 270 12.43 11.17 26.02
CA PRO A 270 11.24 10.61 25.38
C PRO A 270 10.13 11.64 25.17
N VAL A 271 9.78 12.41 26.19
CA VAL A 271 8.73 13.44 26.12
C VAL A 271 9.08 14.52 25.10
N LEU A 272 10.33 14.95 25.07
CA LEU A 272 10.83 15.94 24.11
C LEU A 272 10.76 15.43 22.66
N VAL A 273 11.11 14.15 22.43
CA VAL A 273 11.01 13.53 21.11
C VAL A 273 9.54 13.47 20.65
N VAL A 274 8.61 13.06 21.52
CA VAL A 274 7.18 13.05 21.20
C VAL A 274 6.67 14.46 20.87
N ALA A 275 7.06 15.45 21.67
CA ALA A 275 6.70 16.85 21.45
C ALA A 275 7.20 17.39 20.10
N TYR A 276 8.46 17.12 19.76
CA TYR A 276 9.07 17.53 18.51
C TYR A 276 8.37 16.88 17.30
N VAL A 277 8.17 15.56 17.36
CA VAL A 277 7.49 14.80 16.31
C VAL A 277 6.06 15.29 16.11
N LEU A 278 5.30 15.52 17.19
CA LEU A 278 3.94 16.06 17.08
C LEU A 278 3.92 17.49 16.51
N THR A 279 4.91 18.31 16.83
CA THR A 279 5.04 19.66 16.25
C THR A 279 5.29 19.60 14.74
N ASP A 280 6.17 18.70 14.29
CA ASP A 280 6.41 18.45 12.87
C ASP A 280 5.15 17.92 12.16
N ILE A 281 4.40 17.03 12.83
CA ILE A 281 3.12 16.52 12.33
C ILE A 281 2.11 17.66 12.15
N ILE A 282 1.95 18.55 13.13
CA ILE A 282 1.03 19.70 13.04
C ILE A 282 1.35 20.55 11.81
N ASN A 283 2.63 20.83 11.57
CA ASN A 283 3.07 21.57 10.39
C ASN A 283 2.77 20.82 9.08
N CYS A 284 2.91 19.49 9.09
CA CYS A 284 2.52 18.65 7.95
C CYS A 284 1.00 18.66 7.71
N VAL A 285 0.17 18.61 8.77
CA VAL A 285 -1.29 18.67 8.68
C VAL A 285 -1.74 20.03 8.10
N GLU A 286 -1.09 21.12 8.51
CA GLU A 286 -1.35 22.44 7.93
C GLU A 286 -1.03 22.49 6.43
N LYS A 287 0.15 22.02 6.02
CA LYS A 287 0.51 21.93 4.60
C LYS A 287 -0.48 21.05 3.83
N LEU A 288 -0.88 19.92 4.41
CA LEU A 288 -1.87 19.03 3.82
C LEU A 288 -3.21 19.75 3.62
N SER A 289 -3.67 20.54 4.59
CA SER A 289 -4.88 21.35 4.45
C SER A 289 -4.81 22.30 3.25
N VAL A 290 -3.70 23.02 3.10
CA VAL A 290 -3.46 23.91 1.95
C VAL A 290 -3.50 23.14 0.64
N HIS A 291 -2.84 21.99 0.55
CA HIS A 291 -2.83 21.16 -0.65
C HIS A 291 -4.19 20.54 -0.96
N VAL A 292 -4.97 20.13 0.04
CA VAL A 292 -6.34 19.63 -0.16
C VAL A 292 -7.25 20.75 -0.66
N HIS A 293 -7.08 21.98 -0.17
CA HIS A 293 -7.80 23.13 -0.68
C HIS A 293 -7.43 23.47 -2.14
N GLU A 294 -6.14 23.44 -2.48
CA GLU A 294 -5.66 23.63 -3.86
C GLU A 294 -6.15 22.51 -4.79
N LEU A 295 -6.10 21.26 -4.32
CA LEU A 295 -6.66 20.11 -5.01
C LEU A 295 -8.14 20.34 -5.28
N GLY A 296 -8.91 20.80 -4.29
CA GLY A 296 -10.33 21.11 -4.46
C GLY A 296 -10.60 22.15 -5.54
N LYS A 297 -9.75 23.18 -5.65
CA LYS A 297 -9.83 24.16 -6.75
C LYS A 297 -9.58 23.54 -8.12
N LYS A 298 -8.57 22.68 -8.24
CA LYS A 298 -8.21 22.02 -9.51
C LYS A 298 -9.18 20.90 -9.90
N ALA A 299 -9.73 20.19 -8.92
CA ALA A 299 -10.61 19.04 -9.11
C ALA A 299 -12.11 19.42 -9.11
N GLY A 300 -12.46 20.69 -8.90
CA GLY A 300 -13.85 21.16 -8.92
C GLY A 300 -14.67 20.68 -7.73
N PHE A 301 -14.09 20.70 -6.52
CA PHE A 301 -14.81 20.33 -5.30
C PHE A 301 -16.04 21.21 -5.08
N ARG A 302 -17.07 20.63 -4.47
CA ARG A 302 -18.32 21.34 -4.16
C ARG A 302 -18.23 22.00 -2.79
N TYR A 303 -18.87 23.16 -2.65
CA TYR A 303 -19.09 23.75 -1.33
C TYR A 303 -20.27 23.06 -0.64
N ILE A 304 -20.08 22.64 0.61
CA ILE A 304 -21.17 22.15 1.45
C ILE A 304 -22.01 23.35 1.86
N LYS A 305 -23.28 23.42 1.42
CA LYS A 305 -24.23 24.39 1.95
C LYS A 305 -24.63 23.94 3.35
N VAL A 306 -24.20 24.67 4.37
CA VAL A 306 -24.73 24.52 5.72
C VAL A 306 -26.15 25.11 5.70
N THR A 307 -27.18 24.26 5.65
CA THR A 307 -28.55 24.68 5.92
C THR A 307 -28.67 24.93 7.42
N ASN A 308 -28.84 26.21 7.79
CA ASN A 308 -29.22 26.66 9.13
C ASN A 308 -30.60 26.14 9.53
#